data_AF-A0A7H9AZI3-F1
#
_entry.id   AF-A0A7H9AZI3-F1
#
_cell.length_a   1.000
_cell.length_b   1.000
_cell.length_c   1.000
_cell.angle_alpha   90.00
_cell.angle_beta   90.00
_cell.angle_gamma   90.00
#
_symmetry.space_group_name_H-M   'P 1'
#
loop_
_entity.id
_entity.type
_entity.pdbx_description
1 polymer ?
#
loop_
_entity_poly.entity_id
_entity_poly.type
_entity_poly.pdbx_seq_one_letter_code
_entity_poly.pdbx_strand_id
1 'polypeptide(L)'
;MDLSSDNFEYIFQLTKVLSSECRANRQEREKLEILLKRLAKQSGVSYDQLSENVELQTLDAYNLMAQPDEATHLMTENYELLYQIELQEYINRKILALTSEIAEHLNSIRCFVIERKLTGSQNIDNYLEENITARKDRLHSNIESLRQSKRSTEEKLEIICQELTSQIHEIDWDSVPRNSEIYKSFKERIALLEVNYGLKVLDEQLKDSL
;
A
#
# COMPACT_ATOMS: atom_id res chain seq x y z
N MET A 1 13.37 -10.02 -11.66
CA MET A 1 13.57 -10.64 -13.00
C MET A 1 13.77 -9.45 -13.91
N ASP A 2 14.99 -9.04 -14.28
CA ASP A 2 15.91 -9.74 -15.20
C ASP A 2 17.38 -9.25 -15.09
N LEU A 3 17.97 -9.16 -13.89
CA LEU A 3 19.38 -8.70 -13.76
C LEU A 3 20.44 -9.61 -14.41
N SER A 4 20.12 -10.88 -14.69
CA SER A 4 21.06 -11.81 -15.32
C SER A 4 21.12 -11.70 -16.84
N SER A 5 20.07 -11.13 -17.48
CA SER A 5 20.03 -10.92 -18.93
C SER A 5 20.99 -9.82 -19.37
N ASP A 6 21.09 -8.75 -18.59
CA ASP A 6 21.93 -7.59 -18.90
C ASP A 6 23.43 -7.90 -18.82
N ASN A 7 23.87 -8.81 -17.94
CA ASN A 7 25.28 -9.13 -17.80
C ASN A 7 25.85 -9.90 -19.00
N PHE A 8 25.08 -10.84 -19.58
CA PHE A 8 25.50 -11.55 -20.78
C PHE A 8 25.42 -10.67 -22.02
N GLU A 9 24.40 -9.82 -22.12
CA GLU A 9 24.27 -8.83 -23.19
C GLU A 9 25.45 -7.83 -23.16
N TYR A 10 25.84 -7.36 -21.96
CA TYR A 10 26.98 -6.48 -21.77
C TYR A 10 28.31 -7.14 -22.16
N ILE A 11 28.55 -8.38 -21.74
CA ILE A 11 29.75 -9.15 -22.13
C ILE A 11 29.78 -9.37 -23.65
N PHE A 12 28.63 -9.64 -24.27
CA PHE A 12 28.53 -9.82 -25.70
C PHE A 12 28.84 -8.50 -26.46
N GLN A 13 28.31 -7.38 -25.99
CA GLN A 13 28.60 -6.05 -26.56
C GLN A 13 30.08 -5.69 -26.43
N LEU A 14 30.70 -5.92 -25.27
CA LEU A 14 32.14 -5.75 -25.07
C LEU A 14 32.96 -6.61 -26.04
N THR A 15 32.59 -7.88 -26.22
CA THR A 15 33.29 -8.79 -27.13
C THR A 15 33.17 -8.33 -28.59
N LYS A 16 32.01 -7.79 -28.97
CA LYS A 16 31.77 -7.22 -30.30
C LYS A 16 32.64 -5.98 -30.54
N VAL A 17 32.71 -5.07 -29.57
CA VAL A 17 33.57 -3.88 -29.65
C VAL A 17 35.05 -4.26 -29.72
N LEU A 18 35.49 -5.18 -28.88
CA LEU A 18 36.88 -5.67 -28.90
C LEU A 18 37.24 -6.29 -30.25
N SER A 19 36.33 -7.07 -30.83
CA SER A 19 36.54 -7.69 -32.15
C SER A 19 36.65 -6.64 -33.27
N SER A 20 35.83 -5.59 -33.23
CA SER A 20 35.95 -4.48 -34.18
C SER A 20 37.25 -3.70 -34.02
N GLU A 21 37.65 -3.42 -32.78
CA GLU A 21 38.91 -2.74 -32.46
C GLU A 21 40.13 -3.56 -32.90
N CYS A 22 40.14 -4.88 -32.66
CA CYS A 22 41.20 -5.75 -33.15
C CYS A 22 41.31 -5.73 -34.68
N ARG A 23 40.18 -5.66 -35.39
CA ARG A 23 40.16 -5.58 -36.86
C ARG A 23 40.66 -4.23 -37.36
N ALA A 24 40.22 -3.14 -36.74
CA ALA A 24 40.68 -1.79 -37.06
C ALA A 24 42.20 -1.66 -36.81
N ASN A 25 42.68 -2.16 -35.67
CA ASN A 25 44.10 -2.14 -35.32
C ASN A 25 44.97 -2.93 -36.32
N ARG A 26 44.52 -4.10 -36.79
CA ARG A 26 45.21 -4.83 -37.87
C ARG A 26 45.32 -4.00 -39.14
N GLN A 27 44.25 -3.30 -39.53
CA GLN A 27 44.24 -2.46 -40.73
C GLN A 27 45.16 -1.25 -40.59
N GLU A 28 45.19 -0.60 -39.42
CA GLU A 28 46.12 0.50 -39.14
C GLU A 28 47.57 0.02 -39.12
N ARG A 29 47.84 -1.16 -38.55
CA ARG A 29 49.17 -1.77 -38.59
C ARG A 29 49.63 -2.05 -40.02
N GLU A 30 48.75 -2.53 -40.89
CA GLU A 30 49.06 -2.77 -42.30
C GLU A 30 49.35 -1.45 -43.04
N LYS A 31 48.62 -0.38 -42.76
CA LYS A 31 48.93 0.97 -43.28
C LYS A 31 50.30 1.46 -42.81
N LEU A 32 50.61 1.30 -41.53
CA LEU A 32 51.91 1.64 -40.96
C LEU A 32 53.05 0.88 -41.65
N GLU A 33 52.85 -0.42 -41.89
CA GLU A 33 53.83 -1.25 -42.59
C GLU A 33 54.06 -0.76 -44.03
N ILE A 34 53.00 -0.38 -44.75
CA ILE A 34 53.10 0.20 -46.10
C ILE A 34 53.87 1.53 -46.06
N LEU A 35 53.59 2.38 -45.07
CA LEU A 35 54.29 3.66 -44.90
C LEU A 35 55.77 3.44 -44.60
N LEU A 36 56.11 2.48 -43.73
CA LEU A 36 57.50 2.12 -43.42
C LEU A 36 58.23 1.57 -44.66
N LYS A 37 57.58 0.72 -45.46
CA LYS A 37 58.14 0.24 -46.74
C LYS A 37 58.35 1.39 -47.74
N ARG A 38 57.44 2.37 -47.79
CA ARG A 38 57.59 3.56 -48.62
C ARG A 38 58.74 4.45 -48.13
N LEU A 39 58.85 4.64 -46.82
CA LEU A 39 59.92 5.40 -46.19
C LEU A 39 61.29 4.76 -46.51
N ALA A 40 61.41 3.44 -46.35
CA ALA A 40 62.60 2.66 -46.71
C ALA A 40 63.01 2.88 -48.17
N LYS A 41 62.03 2.77 -49.09
CA LYS A 41 62.26 3.02 -50.51
C LYS A 41 62.72 4.46 -50.80
N GLN A 42 62.20 5.45 -50.06
CA GLN A 42 62.57 6.86 -50.23
C GLN A 42 63.95 7.16 -49.65
N SER A 43 64.34 6.52 -48.55
CA SER A 43 65.66 6.66 -47.94
C SER A 43 66.75 5.85 -48.63
N GLY A 44 66.39 4.98 -49.60
CA GLY A 44 67.36 4.12 -50.30
C GLY A 44 67.89 2.97 -49.44
N VAL A 45 67.20 2.66 -48.34
CA VAL A 45 67.57 1.63 -47.36
C VAL A 45 66.54 0.49 -47.44
N SER A 46 66.95 -0.78 -47.29
CA SER A 46 66.00 -1.89 -47.29
C SER A 46 65.13 -1.88 -46.02
N TYR A 47 63.91 -2.40 -46.13
CA TYR A 47 62.99 -2.49 -44.98
C TYR A 47 63.57 -3.35 -43.84
N ASP A 48 64.33 -4.39 -44.18
CA ASP A 48 64.96 -5.28 -43.20
C ASP A 48 66.10 -4.57 -42.44
N GLN A 49 66.84 -3.67 -43.09
CA GLN A 49 67.87 -2.83 -42.46
C GLN A 49 67.29 -1.76 -41.51
N LEU A 50 66.03 -1.38 -41.68
CA LEU A 50 65.29 -0.54 -40.71
C LEU A 50 64.78 -1.35 -39.52
N SER A 51 64.72 -2.69 -39.64
CA SER A 51 64.32 -3.61 -38.58
C SER A 51 65.50 -4.20 -37.81
N GLU A 52 66.73 -4.05 -38.33
CA GLU A 52 67.96 -4.49 -37.66
C GLU A 52 68.24 -3.63 -36.42
N ASN A 53 68.87 -4.24 -35.41
CA ASN A 53 69.26 -3.56 -34.20
C ASN A 53 70.21 -2.41 -34.54
N VAL A 54 69.80 -1.20 -34.16
CA VAL A 54 70.58 0.03 -34.33
C VAL A 54 71.93 -0.12 -33.63
N GLU A 55 73.01 0.39 -34.24
CA GLU A 55 74.33 0.41 -33.60
C GLU A 55 74.26 1.04 -32.20
N LEU A 56 74.94 0.41 -31.25
CA LEU A 56 74.91 0.78 -29.82
C LEU A 56 75.24 2.27 -29.59
N GLN A 57 76.15 2.84 -30.40
CA GLN A 57 76.51 4.26 -30.33
C GLN A 57 75.37 5.20 -30.74
N THR A 58 74.59 4.83 -31.76
CA THR A 58 73.43 5.62 -32.20
C THR A 58 72.27 5.44 -31.22
N LEU A 59 72.13 4.25 -30.63
CA LEU A 59 71.16 3.97 -29.58
C LEU A 59 71.47 4.78 -28.31
N ASP A 60 72.73 4.86 -27.89
CA ASP A 60 73.18 5.66 -26.75
C ASP A 60 73.00 7.16 -27.01
N ALA A 61 73.30 7.64 -28.22
CA ALA A 61 73.05 9.03 -28.60
C ALA A 61 71.56 9.37 -28.60
N TYR A 62 70.71 8.45 -29.07
CA TYR A 62 69.27 8.61 -29.03
C TYR A 62 68.72 8.58 -27.60
N ASN A 63 69.22 7.68 -26.75
CA ASN A 63 68.84 7.60 -25.33
C ASN A 63 69.24 8.86 -24.55
N LEU A 64 70.39 9.46 -24.86
CA LEU A 64 70.82 10.74 -24.30
C LEU A 64 69.93 11.91 -24.75
N MET A 65 69.48 11.91 -26.01
CA MET A 65 68.53 12.92 -26.53
C MET A 65 67.08 12.68 -26.08
N ALA A 66 66.73 11.43 -25.78
CA ALA A 66 65.40 11.01 -25.36
C ALA A 66 65.19 11.12 -23.84
N GLN A 67 66.21 11.53 -23.07
CA GLN A 67 65.98 11.82 -21.66
C GLN A 67 64.99 12.98 -21.56
N PRO A 68 63.86 12.78 -20.85
CA PRO A 68 62.85 13.81 -20.73
C PRO A 68 63.44 15.03 -20.03
N ASP A 69 63.20 16.20 -20.61
CA ASP A 69 63.58 17.46 -19.99
C ASP A 69 62.76 17.67 -18.70
N GLU A 70 63.25 18.50 -17.79
CA GLU A 70 62.56 18.78 -16.52
C GLU A 70 61.12 19.29 -16.76
N ALA A 71 60.94 20.07 -17.83
CA ALA A 71 59.62 20.50 -18.30
C ALA A 71 58.70 19.33 -18.69
N THR A 72 59.24 18.28 -19.32
CA THR A 72 58.47 17.09 -19.73
C THR A 72 58.08 16.24 -18.53
N HIS A 73 58.96 16.14 -17.53
CA HIS A 73 58.66 15.50 -16.25
C HIS A 73 57.52 16.22 -15.52
N LEU A 74 57.63 17.54 -15.37
CA LEU A 74 56.61 18.37 -14.72
C LEU A 74 55.26 18.36 -15.45
N MET A 75 55.25 18.26 -16.79
CA MET A 75 54.01 18.05 -17.55
C MET A 75 53.37 16.72 -17.21
N THR A 76 54.17 15.64 -17.15
CA THR A 76 53.66 14.29 -16.87
C THR A 76 53.06 14.23 -15.45
N GLU A 77 53.76 14.79 -14.46
CA GLU A 77 53.28 14.88 -13.09
C GLU A 77 51.98 15.70 -12.98
N ASN A 78 51.87 16.83 -13.70
CA ASN A 78 50.62 17.59 -13.74
C ASN A 78 49.46 16.81 -14.37
N TYR A 79 49.71 16.05 -15.44
CA TYR A 79 48.67 15.21 -16.04
C TYR A 79 48.20 14.11 -15.09
N GLU A 80 49.13 13.49 -14.35
CA GLU A 80 48.77 12.50 -13.33
C GLU A 80 47.94 13.12 -12.20
N LEU A 81 48.31 14.32 -11.73
CA LEU A 81 47.55 15.04 -10.72
C LEU A 81 46.13 15.40 -11.20
N LEU A 82 46.02 15.91 -12.43
CA LEU A 82 44.72 16.19 -13.06
C LEU A 82 43.84 14.94 -13.12
N TYR A 83 44.41 13.82 -13.55
CA TYR A 83 43.71 12.55 -13.60
C TYR A 83 43.24 12.09 -12.22
N GLN A 84 44.07 12.22 -11.19
CA GLN A 84 43.69 11.89 -9.81
C GLN A 84 42.56 12.80 -9.28
N ILE A 85 42.60 14.09 -9.59
CA ILE A 85 41.53 15.04 -9.22
C ILE A 85 40.22 14.63 -9.89
N GLU A 86 40.24 14.33 -11.19
CA GLU A 86 39.05 13.93 -11.93
C GLU A 86 38.45 12.62 -11.41
N LEU A 87 39.31 11.64 -11.07
CA LEU A 87 38.89 10.39 -10.44
C LEU A 87 38.20 10.66 -9.08
N GLN A 88 38.77 11.53 -8.25
CA GLN A 88 38.20 11.87 -6.95
C GLN A 88 36.86 12.60 -7.10
N GLU A 89 36.73 13.51 -8.05
CA GLU A 89 35.47 14.18 -8.36
C GLU A 89 34.39 13.21 -8.85
N TYR A 90 34.77 12.23 -9.67
CA TYR A 90 33.86 11.17 -10.12
C TYR A 90 33.34 10.35 -8.94
N ILE A 91 34.24 9.92 -8.05
CA ILE A 91 33.87 9.15 -6.85
C ILE A 91 32.97 9.98 -5.94
N ASN A 92 33.32 11.25 -5.70
CA ASN A 92 32.50 12.16 -4.88
C ASN A 92 31.10 12.34 -5.45
N ARG A 93 30.96 12.51 -6.78
CA ARG A 93 29.66 12.57 -7.46
C ARG A 93 28.84 11.30 -7.24
N LYS A 94 29.48 10.13 -7.31
CA LYS A 94 28.83 8.83 -7.06
C LYS A 94 28.35 8.71 -5.61
N ILE A 95 29.18 9.12 -4.64
CA ILE A 95 28.83 9.11 -3.21
C ILE A 95 27.64 10.04 -2.93
N LEU A 96 27.63 11.24 -3.52
CA LEU A 96 26.52 12.17 -3.37
C LEU A 96 25.22 11.61 -3.95
N ALA A 97 25.28 10.96 -5.12
CA ALA A 97 24.12 10.29 -5.72
C ALA A 97 23.58 9.17 -4.80
N LEU A 98 24.45 8.31 -4.27
CA LEU A 98 24.06 7.27 -3.31
C LEU A 98 23.46 7.86 -2.03
N THR A 99 24.01 8.96 -1.53
CA THR A 99 23.48 9.63 -0.34
C THR A 99 22.08 10.17 -0.60
N SER A 100 21.85 10.74 -1.79
CA SER A 100 20.52 11.21 -2.22
C SER A 100 19.52 10.05 -2.32
N GLU A 101 19.93 8.92 -2.90
CA GLU A 101 19.08 7.73 -3.04
C GLU A 101 18.71 7.14 -1.67
N ILE A 102 19.66 7.08 -0.73
CA ILE A 102 19.40 6.67 0.66
C ILE A 102 18.38 7.62 1.32
N ALA A 103 18.53 8.94 1.13
CA ALA A 103 17.61 9.93 1.69
C ALA A 103 16.19 9.77 1.11
N GLU A 104 16.07 9.49 -0.19
CA GLU A 104 14.79 9.24 -0.84
C GLU A 104 14.13 7.96 -0.30
N HIS A 105 14.89 6.87 -0.13
CA HIS A 105 14.38 5.65 0.47
C HIS A 105 13.93 5.84 1.92
N LEU A 106 14.66 6.60 2.74
CA LEU A 106 14.24 6.94 4.09
C LEU A 106 12.94 7.73 4.10
N ASN A 107 12.77 8.67 3.17
CA ASN A 107 11.53 9.41 3.03
C ASN A 107 10.36 8.50 2.60
N SER A 108 10.59 7.58 1.67
CA SER A 108 9.61 6.59 1.25
C SER A 108 9.15 5.69 2.41
N ILE A 109 10.10 5.18 3.22
CA ILE A 109 9.79 4.39 4.42
C ILE A 109 8.95 5.22 5.41
N ARG A 110 9.31 6.49 5.62
CA ARG A 110 8.55 7.39 6.50
C ARG A 110 7.12 7.56 5.99
N CYS A 111 6.92 7.82 4.70
CA CYS A 111 5.60 7.94 4.09
C CYS A 111 4.79 6.66 4.28
N PHE A 112 5.39 5.48 4.02
CA PHE A 112 4.76 4.18 4.22
C PHE A 112 4.31 3.96 5.68
N VAL A 113 5.13 4.33 6.65
CA VAL A 113 4.77 4.21 8.08
C VAL A 113 3.60 5.12 8.44
N ILE A 114 3.57 6.34 7.91
CA ILE A 114 2.46 7.29 8.12
C ILE A 114 1.18 6.73 7.50
N GLU A 115 1.25 6.27 6.25
CA GLU A 115 0.12 5.69 5.52
C GLU A 115 -0.44 4.48 6.27
N ARG A 116 0.41 3.53 6.69
CA ARG A 116 -0.01 2.35 7.45
C ARG A 116 -0.68 2.71 8.77
N LYS A 117 -0.21 3.74 9.48
CA LYS A 117 -0.87 4.23 10.70
C LYS A 117 -2.24 4.81 10.39
N LEU A 118 -2.37 5.55 9.30
CA LEU A 118 -3.62 6.18 8.89
C LEU A 118 -4.66 5.14 8.45
N THR A 119 -4.28 4.15 7.63
CA THR A 119 -5.14 3.04 7.24
C THR A 119 -5.51 2.16 8.44
N GLY A 120 -4.58 1.95 9.38
CA GLY A 120 -4.86 1.23 10.62
C GLY A 120 -5.95 1.90 11.46
N SER A 121 -5.91 3.24 11.59
CA SER A 121 -6.96 4.01 12.27
C SER A 121 -8.29 3.89 11.55
N GLN A 122 -8.31 4.11 10.23
CA GLN A 122 -9.55 4.05 9.43
C GLN A 122 -10.23 2.68 9.50
N ASN A 123 -9.46 1.59 9.49
CA ASN A 123 -10.02 0.24 9.63
C ASN A 123 -10.67 0.01 11.00
N ILE A 124 -10.11 0.58 12.07
CA ILE A 124 -10.68 0.49 13.42
C ILE A 124 -11.96 1.32 13.50
N ASP A 125 -11.95 2.53 12.97
CA ASP A 125 -13.11 3.43 12.96
C ASP A 125 -14.26 2.80 12.15
N ASN A 126 -13.97 2.28 10.96
CA ASN A 126 -14.95 1.56 10.13
C ASN A 126 -15.49 0.31 10.84
N TYR A 127 -14.62 -0.47 11.49
CA TYR A 127 -15.06 -1.64 12.26
C TYR A 127 -15.98 -1.25 13.42
N LEU A 128 -15.67 -0.16 14.11
CA LEU A 128 -16.46 0.36 15.22
C LEU A 128 -17.82 0.86 14.71
N GLU A 129 -17.84 1.51 13.55
CA GLU A 129 -19.05 2.03 12.93
C GLU A 129 -19.99 0.90 12.47
N GLU A 130 -19.44 -0.08 11.74
CA GLU A 130 -20.21 -1.20 11.21
C GLU A 130 -20.71 -2.15 12.31
N ASN A 131 -19.90 -2.44 13.34
CA ASN A 131 -20.26 -3.45 14.33
C ASN A 131 -20.88 -2.89 15.60
N ILE A 132 -20.49 -1.69 16.05
CA ILE A 132 -20.95 -1.16 17.33
C ILE A 132 -22.09 -0.17 17.13
N THR A 133 -21.95 0.84 16.28
CA THR A 133 -23.04 1.81 16.06
C THR A 133 -24.22 1.19 15.35
N ALA A 134 -24.03 0.37 14.30
CA ALA A 134 -25.16 -0.28 13.64
C ALA A 134 -25.95 -1.21 14.59
N ARG A 135 -25.25 -1.90 15.51
CA ARG A 135 -25.92 -2.74 16.53
C ARG A 135 -26.64 -1.89 17.58
N LYS A 136 -26.06 -0.77 17.99
CA LYS A 136 -26.69 0.19 18.91
C LYS A 136 -27.97 0.76 18.30
N ASP A 137 -27.94 1.16 17.03
CA ASP A 137 -29.09 1.74 16.34
C ASP A 137 -30.19 0.70 16.15
N ARG A 138 -29.83 -0.53 15.79
CA ARG A 138 -30.78 -1.65 15.71
C ARG A 138 -31.41 -1.95 17.07
N LEU A 139 -30.63 -1.94 18.15
CA LEU A 139 -31.16 -2.11 19.50
C LEU A 139 -32.12 -0.98 19.87
N HIS A 140 -31.78 0.26 19.52
CA HIS A 140 -32.63 1.42 19.79
C HIS A 140 -33.96 1.32 19.04
N SER A 141 -33.92 1.00 17.75
CA SER A 141 -35.12 0.79 16.93
C SER A 141 -36.00 -0.35 17.48
N ASN A 142 -35.39 -1.44 17.95
CA ASN A 142 -36.13 -2.53 18.59
C ASN A 142 -36.81 -2.09 19.89
N ILE A 143 -36.12 -1.29 20.72
CA ILE A 143 -36.70 -0.74 21.97
C ILE A 143 -37.89 0.17 21.66
N GLU A 144 -37.77 1.04 20.66
CA GLU A 144 -38.88 1.91 20.23
C GLU A 144 -40.06 1.09 19.72
N SER A 145 -39.80 0.09 18.86
CA SER A 145 -40.83 -0.83 18.36
C SER A 145 -41.55 -1.57 19.48
N LEU A 146 -40.81 -2.06 20.48
CA LEU A 146 -41.38 -2.72 21.67
C LEU A 146 -42.23 -1.76 22.51
N ARG A 147 -41.79 -0.51 22.70
CA ARG A 147 -42.56 0.51 23.42
C ARG A 147 -43.85 0.84 22.69
N GLN A 148 -43.80 0.97 21.37
CA GLN A 148 -44.98 1.23 20.55
C GLN A 148 -45.94 0.04 20.57
N SER A 149 -45.43 -1.19 20.45
CA SER A 149 -46.24 -2.39 20.56
C SER A 149 -46.92 -2.48 21.93
N LYS A 150 -46.20 -2.18 23.02
CA LYS A 150 -46.74 -2.15 24.38
C LYS A 150 -47.91 -1.16 24.48
N ARG A 151 -47.72 0.08 24.02
CA ARG A 151 -48.79 1.09 24.04
C ARG A 151 -50.00 0.65 23.22
N SER A 152 -49.79 0.13 22.03
CA SER A 152 -50.89 -0.37 21.19
C SER A 152 -51.63 -1.54 21.83
N THR A 153 -50.93 -2.44 22.53
CA THR A 153 -51.60 -3.51 23.29
C THR A 153 -52.37 -2.98 24.49
N GLU A 154 -51.86 -1.96 25.19
CA GLU A 154 -52.56 -1.32 26.31
C GLU A 154 -53.84 -0.62 25.82
N GLU A 155 -53.77 0.14 24.72
CA GLU A 155 -54.94 0.79 24.09
C GLU A 155 -55.99 -0.23 23.63
N LYS A 156 -55.57 -1.32 22.97
CA LYS A 156 -56.49 -2.39 22.56
C LYS A 156 -57.14 -3.10 23.73
N LEU A 157 -56.39 -3.36 24.79
CA LEU A 157 -56.92 -3.95 26.02
C LEU A 157 -57.96 -3.03 26.66
N GLU A 158 -57.70 -1.72 26.68
CA GLU A 158 -58.65 -0.73 27.18
C GLU A 158 -59.95 -0.71 26.38
N ILE A 159 -59.86 -0.71 25.04
CA ILE A 159 -61.04 -0.79 24.15
C ILE A 159 -61.84 -2.06 24.41
N ILE A 160 -61.17 -3.22 24.48
CA ILE A 160 -61.84 -4.50 24.75
C ILE A 160 -62.53 -4.47 26.13
N CYS A 161 -61.90 -3.88 27.14
CA CYS A 161 -62.52 -3.74 28.46
C CYS A 161 -63.76 -2.83 28.41
N GLN A 162 -63.70 -1.73 27.64
CA GLN A 162 -64.84 -0.83 27.45
C GLN A 162 -65.99 -1.52 26.70
N GLU A 163 -65.70 -2.24 25.59
CA GLU A 163 -66.69 -3.00 24.83
C GLU A 163 -67.33 -4.12 25.66
N LEU A 164 -66.53 -4.83 26.45
CA LEU A 164 -67.03 -5.86 27.35
C LEU A 164 -67.94 -5.25 28.42
N THR A 165 -67.56 -4.09 28.96
CA THR A 165 -68.38 -3.36 29.94
C THR A 165 -69.68 -2.87 29.31
N SER A 166 -69.66 -2.31 28.10
CA SER A 166 -70.88 -1.86 27.43
C SER A 166 -71.81 -3.02 27.08
N GLN A 167 -71.28 -4.15 26.58
CA GLN A 167 -72.06 -5.36 26.32
C GLN A 167 -72.70 -5.92 27.59
N ILE A 168 -72.03 -5.83 28.73
CA ILE A 168 -72.59 -6.24 30.03
C ILE A 168 -73.72 -5.28 30.48
N HIS A 169 -73.62 -3.98 30.18
CA HIS A 169 -74.66 -3.00 30.50
C HIS A 169 -75.86 -3.06 29.54
N GLU A 170 -75.70 -3.54 28.31
CA GLU A 170 -76.79 -3.74 27.34
C GLU A 170 -77.66 -4.97 27.65
N ILE A 171 -77.20 -5.87 28.52
CA ILE A 171 -77.98 -7.02 28.98
C ILE A 171 -79.03 -6.54 29.99
N ASP A 172 -80.30 -6.79 29.68
CA ASP A 172 -81.41 -6.59 30.63
C ASP A 172 -81.38 -7.67 31.71
N TRP A 173 -80.61 -7.43 32.77
CA TRP A 173 -80.44 -8.34 33.91
C TRP A 173 -81.73 -8.59 34.69
N ASP A 174 -82.77 -7.77 34.53
CA ASP A 174 -84.07 -7.97 35.18
C ASP A 174 -84.94 -9.01 34.45
N SER A 175 -84.63 -9.30 33.19
CA SER A 175 -85.27 -10.36 32.41
C SER A 175 -84.67 -11.76 32.64
N VAL A 176 -83.51 -11.85 33.32
CA VAL A 176 -82.79 -13.11 33.55
C VAL A 176 -83.23 -13.73 34.89
N PRO A 177 -83.69 -14.99 34.93
CA PRO A 177 -84.08 -15.64 36.18
C PRO A 177 -82.87 -15.75 37.13
N ARG A 178 -82.88 -14.99 38.22
CA ARG A 178 -81.78 -14.93 39.22
C ARG A 178 -81.46 -16.29 39.88
N ASN A 179 -82.36 -17.27 39.74
CA ASN A 179 -82.21 -18.65 40.23
C ASN A 179 -81.64 -19.65 39.20
N SER A 180 -81.33 -19.22 37.98
CA SER A 180 -80.70 -20.07 36.96
C SER A 180 -79.23 -20.36 37.30
N GLU A 181 -78.78 -21.61 37.13
CA GLU A 181 -77.36 -21.99 37.25
C GLU A 181 -76.46 -21.20 36.29
N ILE A 182 -77.02 -20.74 35.17
CA ILE A 182 -76.32 -19.94 34.17
C ILE A 182 -75.92 -18.57 34.75
N TYR A 183 -76.79 -17.94 35.55
CA TYR A 183 -76.51 -16.65 36.17
C TYR A 183 -75.41 -16.76 37.25
N LYS A 184 -75.45 -17.82 38.06
CA LYS A 184 -74.43 -18.08 39.10
C LYS A 184 -73.06 -18.39 38.49
N SER A 185 -73.00 -19.26 37.48
CA SER A 185 -71.74 -19.59 36.80
C SER A 185 -71.14 -18.41 36.03
N PHE A 186 -71.97 -17.52 35.48
CA PHE A 186 -71.54 -16.28 34.84
C PHE A 186 -70.94 -15.31 35.86
N LYS A 187 -71.59 -15.11 37.01
CA LYS A 187 -71.08 -14.26 38.10
C LYS A 187 -69.76 -14.77 38.68
N GLU A 188 -69.61 -16.08 38.87
CA GLU A 188 -68.35 -16.69 39.30
C GLU A 188 -67.23 -16.52 38.27
N ARG A 189 -67.54 -16.63 36.97
CA ARG A 189 -66.57 -16.40 35.89
C ARG A 189 -66.15 -14.93 35.81
N ILE A 190 -67.06 -13.97 36.00
CA ILE A 190 -66.70 -12.56 36.09
C ILE A 190 -65.83 -12.30 37.31
N ALA A 191 -66.20 -12.82 38.49
CA ALA A 191 -65.38 -12.65 39.70
C ALA A 191 -63.96 -13.24 39.53
N LEU A 192 -63.83 -14.39 38.85
CA LEU A 192 -62.53 -14.97 38.51
C LEU A 192 -61.74 -14.11 37.51
N LEU A 193 -62.41 -13.48 36.54
CA LEU A 193 -61.79 -12.54 35.60
C LEU A 193 -61.29 -11.27 36.31
N GLU A 194 -62.08 -10.72 37.24
CA GLU A 194 -61.70 -9.54 38.04
C GLU A 194 -60.48 -9.83 38.93
N VAL A 195 -60.42 -11.01 39.57
CA VAL A 195 -59.30 -11.40 40.44
C VAL A 195 -58.04 -11.72 39.65
N ASN A 196 -58.14 -12.46 38.55
CA ASN A 196 -56.96 -12.91 37.79
C ASN A 196 -56.33 -11.79 36.93
N TYR A 197 -57.13 -10.82 36.48
CA TYR A 197 -56.68 -9.78 35.55
C TYR A 197 -56.76 -8.36 36.13
N GLY A 198 -57.24 -8.19 37.38
CA GLY A 198 -57.30 -6.90 38.06
C GLY A 198 -58.28 -5.89 37.43
N LEU A 199 -59.26 -6.39 36.68
CA LEU A 199 -60.26 -5.57 35.98
C LEU A 199 -61.45 -5.32 36.92
N LYS A 200 -62.00 -4.10 36.92
CA LYS A 200 -63.30 -3.79 37.53
C LYS A 200 -64.32 -3.73 36.41
N VAL A 201 -65.09 -4.80 36.23
CA VAL A 201 -66.03 -4.93 35.11
C VAL A 201 -67.47 -4.60 35.56
N LEU A 202 -67.75 -4.74 36.86
CA LEU A 202 -69.05 -4.43 37.45
C LEU A 202 -69.01 -3.10 38.22
N ASP A 203 -69.93 -2.20 37.86
CA ASP A 203 -70.21 -0.98 38.62
C ASP A 203 -70.91 -1.32 39.95
N GLU A 204 -70.71 -0.49 40.98
CA GLU A 204 -71.22 -0.69 42.35
C GLU A 204 -72.73 -0.92 42.45
N GLN A 205 -73.50 -0.60 41.41
CA GLN A 205 -74.95 -0.81 41.37
C GLN A 205 -75.39 -2.28 41.40
N LEU A 206 -74.55 -3.22 40.96
CA LEU A 206 -74.80 -4.68 41.07
C LEU A 206 -74.19 -5.30 42.35
N LYS A 207 -73.44 -4.53 43.15
CA LYS A 207 -72.99 -4.93 44.49
C LYS A 207 -74.03 -4.61 45.57
N ASP A 208 -74.77 -3.52 45.40
CA ASP A 208 -75.74 -3.02 46.40
C ASP A 208 -77.18 -3.53 46.20
N SER A 209 -77.47 -4.24 45.10
CA SER A 209 -78.75 -4.93 44.89
C SER A 209 -78.64 -6.42 45.22
N LEU A 210 -78.34 -6.69 46.49
CA LEU A 210 -78.57 -7.97 47.18
C LEU A 210 -80.06 -8.35 47.15
#